data_AF-K9YSQ0-F1
#
_entry.id   AF-K9YSQ0-F1
#
_cell.length_a   1.000
_cell.length_b   1.000
_cell.length_c   1.000
_cell.angle_alpha   90.00
_cell.angle_beta   90.00
_cell.angle_gamma   90.00
#
_symmetry.space_group_name_H-M   'P 1'
#
loop_
_entity.id
_entity.type
_entity.pdbx_description
1 polymer ?
#
loop_
_entity_poly.entity_id
_entity_poly.type
_entity_poly.pdbx_seq_one_letter_code
_entity_poly.pdbx_strand_id
1 'polypeptide(L)'
;MKNLKLEDLEIEKMLTNEQLEVNTDFYTYLKEMNGTNGFSATQRQKLLTEIIVYHENIGTTWESTTKDIINYILGKDLNLNVNKKGAMNLLAHTIKTEERFVMYKFSLKLMEIKDLMLSIARMSDYSKLLKSKAHPLSLEYDFYSKKYPFTKRVKASLLTYIFFEKFDNNKLTMDSEGTKEFLESMKKDYNKLKEAGICVNQMFSLITTESVSQSIKTGAGSNYEDRIKKVLESQNIRDYTEQTHDKEDKSTEFDFHFTLNGKTYGLSAKRTVRERYKQFIKTSQMSQLDIMIDVTLGIDITEDKLKNIRQHGVYVFVADEVYNESPFMKKNEGIFPATQFTKETLSNLE
;
A
#
# COMPACT_ATOMS: atom_id res chain seq x y z
N MET A 1 0.18 22.53 26.72
CA MET A 1 0.33 21.16 27.26
C MET A 1 0.34 21.07 28.79
N LYS A 2 0.65 22.12 29.56
CA LYS A 2 0.74 22.05 31.05
C LYS A 2 -0.56 21.73 31.83
N ASN A 3 -1.71 21.64 31.16
CA ASN A 3 -3.01 21.36 31.80
C ASN A 3 -3.74 20.14 31.20
N LEU A 4 -3.11 19.35 30.33
CA LEU A 4 -3.73 18.12 29.83
C LEU A 4 -3.48 17.02 30.86
N LYS A 5 -4.50 16.57 31.58
CA LYS A 5 -4.32 15.46 32.49
C LYS A 5 -4.54 14.15 31.74
N LEU A 6 -3.70 13.15 32.01
CA LEU A 6 -3.83 11.82 31.40
C LEU A 6 -5.20 11.19 31.65
N GLU A 7 -5.81 11.47 32.81
CA GLU A 7 -7.17 11.01 33.15
C GLU A 7 -8.25 11.53 32.19
N ASP A 8 -8.02 12.66 31.51
CA ASP A 8 -8.94 13.22 30.51
C ASP A 8 -8.86 12.49 29.15
N LEU A 9 -7.92 11.55 28.99
CA LEU A 9 -7.70 10.73 27.79
C LEU A 9 -7.90 9.23 28.03
N GLU A 10 -8.33 8.82 29.23
CA GLU A 10 -8.60 7.42 29.54
C GLU A 10 -9.87 6.96 28.84
N ILE A 11 -9.73 6.12 27.81
CA ILE A 11 -10.86 5.66 26.99
C ILE A 11 -11.94 4.93 27.82
N GLU A 12 -11.53 4.25 28.89
CA GLU A 12 -12.40 3.56 29.86
C GLU A 12 -13.29 4.54 30.67
N LYS A 13 -12.91 5.82 30.75
CA LYS A 13 -13.74 6.89 31.34
C LYS A 13 -14.58 7.63 30.30
N MET A 14 -14.26 7.49 29.01
CA MET A 14 -14.92 8.22 27.91
C MET A 14 -15.96 7.38 27.16
N LEU A 15 -15.85 6.06 27.22
CA LEU A 15 -16.76 5.12 26.57
C LEU A 15 -17.21 4.05 27.57
N THR A 16 -18.47 3.61 27.44
CA THR A 16 -18.93 2.41 28.15
C THR A 16 -18.33 1.15 27.50
N ASN A 17 -18.25 0.06 28.26
CA ASN A 17 -17.82 -1.24 27.70
C ASN A 17 -18.70 -1.68 26.53
N GLU A 18 -20.01 -1.40 26.62
CA GLU A 18 -20.97 -1.67 25.55
C GLU A 18 -20.65 -0.87 24.28
N GLN A 19 -20.36 0.43 24.41
CA GLN A 19 -19.95 1.27 23.27
C GLN A 19 -18.65 0.78 22.63
N LEU A 20 -17.69 0.32 23.42
CA LEU A 20 -16.47 -0.27 22.90
C LEU A 20 -16.78 -1.57 22.14
N GLU A 21 -17.57 -2.46 22.73
CA GLU A 21 -17.96 -3.74 22.14
C GLU A 21 -18.67 -3.56 20.78
N VAL A 22 -19.68 -2.70 20.68
CA VAL A 22 -20.41 -2.49 19.42
C VAL A 22 -19.52 -1.89 18.32
N ASN A 23 -18.55 -1.05 18.67
CA ASN A 23 -17.58 -0.52 17.71
C ASN A 23 -16.56 -1.59 17.28
N THR A 24 -16.13 -2.46 18.22
CA THR A 24 -15.28 -3.62 17.92
C THR A 24 -16.00 -4.61 17.00
N ASP A 25 -17.26 -4.92 17.25
CA ASP A 25 -18.08 -5.80 16.41
C ASP A 25 -18.25 -5.20 15.00
N PHE A 26 -18.58 -3.91 14.92
CA PHE A 26 -18.70 -3.22 13.64
C PHE A 26 -17.39 -3.22 12.84
N TYR A 27 -16.26 -2.91 13.50
CA TYR A 27 -14.94 -3.01 12.88
C TYR A 27 -14.62 -4.44 12.43
N THR A 28 -15.00 -5.45 13.21
CA THR A 28 -14.80 -6.87 12.88
C THR A 28 -15.55 -7.25 11.60
N TYR A 29 -16.81 -6.83 11.44
CA TYR A 29 -17.55 -7.04 10.18
C TYR A 29 -16.81 -6.41 8.99
N LEU A 30 -16.42 -5.14 9.09
CA LEU A 30 -15.71 -4.47 8.01
C LEU A 30 -14.36 -5.15 7.70
N LYS A 31 -13.63 -5.58 8.73
CA LYS A 31 -12.31 -6.22 8.62
C LYS A 31 -12.39 -7.56 7.92
N GLU A 32 -13.30 -8.43 8.35
CA GLU A 32 -13.49 -9.76 7.76
C GLU A 32 -13.98 -9.66 6.31
N MET A 33 -14.89 -8.71 6.01
CA MET A 33 -15.36 -8.47 4.65
C MET A 33 -14.28 -7.90 3.72
N ASN A 34 -13.31 -7.14 4.26
CA ASN A 34 -12.20 -6.58 3.48
C ASN A 34 -10.98 -7.51 3.39
N GLY A 35 -10.91 -8.54 4.23
CA GLY A 35 -9.79 -9.47 4.29
C GLY A 35 -9.64 -10.35 3.04
N THR A 36 -8.55 -11.12 2.97
CA THR A 36 -8.28 -12.05 1.85
C THR A 36 -9.42 -13.05 1.61
N ASN A 37 -10.10 -13.44 2.69
CA ASN A 37 -11.25 -14.34 2.65
C ASN A 37 -12.61 -13.63 2.56
N GLY A 38 -12.61 -12.31 2.41
CA GLY A 38 -13.82 -11.51 2.25
C GLY A 38 -14.47 -11.66 0.87
N PHE A 39 -15.62 -11.01 0.72
CA PHE A 39 -16.43 -11.03 -0.51
C PHE A 39 -15.83 -10.14 -1.61
N SER A 40 -15.85 -10.63 -2.85
CA SER A 40 -15.62 -9.78 -4.03
C SER A 40 -16.78 -8.79 -4.23
N ALA A 41 -16.58 -7.75 -5.05
CA ALA A 41 -17.64 -6.80 -5.38
C ALA A 41 -18.91 -7.49 -5.91
N THR A 42 -18.76 -8.44 -6.84
CA THR A 42 -19.89 -9.21 -7.36
C THR A 42 -20.61 -10.03 -6.28
N GLN A 43 -19.87 -10.61 -5.33
CA GLN A 43 -20.46 -11.39 -4.23
C GLN A 43 -21.22 -10.49 -3.25
N ARG A 44 -20.68 -9.32 -2.94
CA ARG A 44 -21.37 -8.32 -2.09
C ARG A 44 -22.62 -7.79 -2.74
N GLN A 45 -22.58 -7.49 -4.04
CA GLN A 45 -23.76 -7.03 -4.79
C GLN A 45 -24.85 -8.09 -4.78
N LYS A 46 -24.52 -9.36 -5.04
CA LYS A 46 -25.50 -10.45 -4.94
C LYS A 46 -26.13 -10.52 -3.55
N LEU A 47 -25.32 -10.50 -2.49
CA LEU A 47 -25.83 -10.52 -1.12
C LEU A 47 -26.69 -9.30 -0.77
N LEU A 48 -26.28 -8.10 -1.20
CA LEU A 48 -27.07 -6.89 -0.99
C LEU A 48 -28.42 -6.98 -1.71
N THR A 49 -28.45 -7.51 -2.93
CA THR A 49 -29.70 -7.75 -3.68
C THR A 49 -30.61 -8.71 -2.92
N GLU A 50 -30.08 -9.85 -2.43
CA GLU A 50 -30.87 -10.79 -1.63
C GLU A 50 -31.44 -10.11 -0.38
N ILE A 51 -30.62 -9.35 0.34
CA ILE A 51 -31.07 -8.61 1.53
C ILE A 51 -32.18 -7.62 1.18
N ILE A 52 -32.00 -6.81 0.14
CA ILE A 52 -33.00 -5.79 -0.27
C ILE A 52 -34.31 -6.48 -0.69
N VAL A 53 -34.23 -7.52 -1.52
CA VAL A 53 -35.42 -8.24 -2.00
C VAL A 53 -36.20 -8.85 -0.84
N TYR A 54 -35.55 -9.62 0.04
CA TYR A 54 -36.25 -10.37 1.07
C TYR A 54 -36.62 -9.52 2.28
N HIS A 55 -35.72 -8.67 2.76
CA HIS A 55 -35.97 -7.89 3.98
C HIS A 55 -36.75 -6.60 3.68
N GLU A 56 -36.35 -5.85 2.65
CA GLU A 56 -36.89 -4.50 2.42
C GLU A 56 -38.17 -4.52 1.58
N ASN A 57 -38.30 -5.42 0.59
CA ASN A 57 -39.46 -5.47 -0.30
C ASN A 57 -40.55 -6.47 0.12
N ILE A 58 -40.16 -7.65 0.62
CA ILE A 58 -41.12 -8.71 1.04
C ILE A 58 -41.55 -8.55 2.51
N GLY A 59 -40.81 -7.76 3.30
CA GLY A 59 -41.14 -7.48 4.71
C GLY A 59 -40.85 -8.65 5.65
N THR A 60 -39.81 -9.43 5.37
CA THR A 60 -39.38 -10.55 6.25
C THR A 60 -38.64 -10.05 7.50
N THR A 61 -38.59 -10.87 8.54
CA THR A 61 -37.83 -10.55 9.75
C THR A 61 -36.33 -10.72 9.53
N TRP A 62 -35.51 -10.00 10.30
CA TRP A 62 -34.05 -10.09 10.21
C TRP A 62 -33.55 -11.52 10.45
N GLU A 63 -34.21 -12.32 11.30
CA GLU A 63 -33.87 -13.73 11.54
C GLU A 63 -34.06 -14.58 10.28
N SER A 64 -35.17 -14.37 9.57
CA SER A 64 -35.44 -15.09 8.32
C SER A 64 -34.41 -14.71 7.26
N THR A 65 -34.19 -13.41 7.03
CA THR A 65 -33.20 -12.95 6.07
C THR A 65 -31.80 -13.43 6.42
N THR A 66 -31.44 -13.50 7.70
CA THR A 66 -30.14 -14.02 8.13
C THR A 66 -29.97 -15.50 7.79
N LYS A 67 -31.02 -16.31 7.94
CA LYS A 67 -30.99 -17.72 7.49
C LYS A 67 -30.79 -17.81 5.99
N ASP A 68 -31.44 -16.95 5.23
CA ASP A 68 -31.29 -16.90 3.77
C ASP A 68 -29.88 -16.48 3.35
N ILE A 69 -29.29 -15.49 4.02
CA ILE A 69 -27.87 -15.11 3.84
C ILE A 69 -26.95 -16.30 4.11
N ILE A 70 -27.15 -17.02 5.21
CA ILE A 70 -26.35 -18.21 5.56
C ILE A 70 -26.50 -19.27 4.47
N ASN A 71 -27.72 -19.55 4.02
CA ASN A 71 -27.98 -20.50 2.93
C ASN A 71 -27.28 -20.08 1.64
N TYR A 72 -27.28 -18.78 1.32
CA TYR A 72 -26.62 -18.25 0.13
C TYR A 72 -25.08 -18.36 0.21
N ILE A 73 -24.50 -18.08 1.38
CA ILE A 73 -23.07 -18.30 1.69
C ILE A 73 -22.72 -19.79 1.58
N LEU A 74 -23.60 -20.66 2.06
CA LEU A 74 -23.40 -22.10 2.05
C LEU A 74 -23.70 -22.75 0.68
N GLY A 75 -24.47 -22.08 -0.16
CA GLY A 75 -24.90 -22.53 -1.48
C GLY A 75 -23.83 -22.41 -2.56
N LYS A 76 -24.21 -22.81 -3.78
CA LYS A 76 -23.35 -22.67 -4.97
C LYS A 76 -23.45 -21.27 -5.62
N ASP A 77 -24.46 -20.48 -5.26
CA ASP A 77 -24.82 -19.23 -5.96
C ASP A 77 -23.79 -18.10 -5.79
N LEU A 78 -23.07 -18.09 -4.66
CA LEU A 78 -21.96 -17.15 -4.41
C LEU A 78 -20.60 -17.62 -4.94
N ASN A 79 -20.47 -18.90 -5.31
CA ASN A 79 -19.22 -19.51 -5.76
C ASN A 79 -18.02 -19.19 -4.84
N LEU A 80 -18.16 -19.47 -3.54
CA LEU A 80 -17.10 -19.28 -2.55
C LEU A 80 -16.17 -20.50 -2.48
N ASN A 81 -14.87 -20.26 -2.34
CA ASN A 81 -13.93 -21.32 -1.94
C ASN A 81 -14.14 -21.71 -0.47
N VAL A 82 -13.60 -22.87 -0.06
CA VAL A 82 -13.81 -23.43 1.29
C VAL A 82 -13.42 -22.46 2.41
N ASN A 83 -12.29 -21.77 2.27
CA ASN A 83 -11.80 -20.84 3.30
C ASN A 83 -12.71 -19.61 3.43
N LYS A 84 -13.11 -19.02 2.29
CA LYS A 84 -14.07 -17.90 2.26
C LYS A 84 -15.41 -18.30 2.86
N LYS A 85 -15.91 -19.47 2.47
CA LYS A 85 -17.17 -20.03 2.96
C LYS A 85 -17.15 -20.18 4.48
N GLY A 86 -16.08 -20.76 5.03
CA GLY A 86 -15.92 -20.91 6.49
C GLY A 86 -15.91 -19.57 7.23
N ALA A 87 -15.09 -18.61 6.77
CA ALA A 87 -14.98 -17.30 7.39
C ALA A 87 -16.30 -16.52 7.35
N MET A 88 -16.95 -16.45 6.19
CA MET A 88 -18.19 -15.69 6.02
C MET A 88 -19.38 -16.37 6.72
N ASN A 89 -19.39 -17.70 6.79
CA ASN A 89 -20.39 -18.44 7.54
C ASN A 89 -20.26 -18.14 9.05
N LEU A 90 -19.02 -18.17 9.59
CA LEU A 90 -18.78 -17.80 10.98
C LEU A 90 -19.26 -16.37 11.26
N LEU A 91 -18.94 -15.43 10.37
CA LEU A 91 -19.37 -14.04 10.48
C LEU A 91 -20.91 -13.92 10.50
N ALA A 92 -21.61 -14.62 9.62
CA ALA A 92 -23.07 -14.60 9.58
C ALA A 92 -23.72 -15.19 10.85
N HIS A 93 -23.11 -16.20 11.48
CA HIS A 93 -23.60 -16.78 12.74
C HIS A 93 -23.49 -15.84 13.95
N THR A 94 -22.75 -14.73 13.82
CA THR A 94 -22.69 -13.69 14.87
C THR A 94 -23.90 -12.75 14.84
N ILE A 95 -24.72 -12.79 13.79
CA ILE A 95 -25.92 -11.97 13.63
C ILE A 95 -27.03 -12.55 14.51
N LYS A 96 -27.11 -12.06 15.75
CA LYS A 96 -28.06 -12.55 16.77
C LYS A 96 -29.10 -11.51 17.20
N THR A 97 -29.01 -10.29 16.66
CA THR A 97 -29.94 -9.20 16.95
C THR A 97 -30.20 -8.39 15.68
N GLU A 98 -31.26 -7.57 15.68
CA GLU A 98 -31.54 -6.66 14.56
C GLU A 98 -30.39 -5.67 14.36
N GLU A 99 -29.79 -5.15 15.43
CA GLU A 99 -28.66 -4.21 15.36
C GLU A 99 -27.46 -4.85 14.64
N ARG A 100 -27.13 -6.11 14.97
CA ARG A 100 -26.04 -6.84 14.31
C ARG A 100 -26.36 -7.14 12.85
N PHE A 101 -27.62 -7.38 12.52
CA PHE A 101 -28.06 -7.52 11.14
C PHE A 101 -27.88 -6.21 10.36
N VAL A 102 -28.27 -5.08 10.95
CA VAL A 102 -28.06 -3.75 10.37
C VAL A 102 -26.57 -3.45 10.21
N MET A 103 -25.74 -3.78 11.21
CA MET A 103 -24.27 -3.64 11.12
C MET A 103 -23.70 -4.45 9.93
N TYR A 104 -24.11 -5.71 9.78
CA TYR A 104 -23.66 -6.58 8.71
C TYR A 104 -24.06 -6.02 7.33
N LYS A 105 -25.35 -5.69 7.16
CA LYS A 105 -25.89 -5.10 5.92
C LYS A 105 -25.18 -3.80 5.57
N PHE A 106 -25.01 -2.92 6.55
CA PHE A 106 -24.37 -1.63 6.35
C PHE A 106 -22.86 -1.76 6.06
N SER A 107 -22.19 -2.77 6.63
CA SER A 107 -20.79 -3.10 6.31
C SER A 107 -20.63 -3.48 4.84
N LEU A 108 -21.54 -4.27 4.28
CA LEU A 108 -21.55 -4.59 2.85
C LEU A 108 -21.70 -3.34 1.98
N LYS A 109 -22.64 -2.43 2.34
CA LYS A 109 -22.82 -1.14 1.64
C LYS A 109 -21.56 -0.28 1.68
N LEU A 110 -20.91 -0.19 2.85
CA LEU A 110 -19.66 0.55 3.01
C LEU A 110 -18.52 -0.03 2.18
N MET A 111 -18.44 -1.35 1.98
CA MET A 111 -17.42 -1.94 1.11
C MET A 111 -17.56 -1.51 -0.36
N GLU A 112 -18.79 -1.30 -0.85
CA GLU A 112 -19.02 -0.73 -2.19
C GLU A 112 -18.51 0.72 -2.26
N ILE A 113 -18.82 1.53 -1.23
CA ILE A 113 -18.32 2.91 -1.13
C ILE A 113 -16.79 2.95 -1.02
N LYS A 114 -16.17 2.03 -0.29
CA LYS A 114 -14.71 1.91 -0.16
C LYS A 114 -14.08 1.69 -1.53
N ASP A 115 -14.61 0.74 -2.29
CA ASP A 115 -14.05 0.42 -3.61
C ASP A 115 -14.19 1.60 -4.58
N LEU A 116 -15.30 2.36 -4.51
CA LEU A 116 -15.46 3.63 -5.22
C LEU A 116 -14.45 4.69 -4.77
N MET A 117 -14.24 4.88 -3.47
CA MET A 117 -13.25 5.83 -2.96
C MET A 117 -11.83 5.48 -3.41
N LEU A 118 -11.48 4.20 -3.38
CA LEU A 118 -10.18 3.71 -3.84
C LEU A 118 -10.00 3.93 -5.34
N SER A 119 -11.03 3.74 -6.15
CA SER A 119 -10.96 4.00 -7.59
C SER A 119 -10.75 5.49 -7.88
N ILE A 120 -11.51 6.37 -7.23
CA ILE A 120 -11.36 7.83 -7.34
C ILE A 120 -9.96 8.28 -6.88
N ALA A 121 -9.46 7.74 -5.76
CA ALA A 121 -8.13 8.05 -5.26
C ALA A 121 -7.01 7.62 -6.23
N ARG A 122 -7.26 6.62 -7.10
CA ARG A 122 -6.35 6.17 -8.15
C ARG A 122 -6.45 6.97 -9.45
N MET A 123 -7.64 7.47 -9.80
CA MET A 123 -7.92 8.14 -11.07
C MET A 123 -7.13 9.42 -11.32
N SER A 124 -6.52 10.02 -10.29
CA SER A 124 -5.72 11.23 -10.50
C SER A 124 -4.41 10.93 -11.21
N ASP A 125 -4.26 11.58 -12.36
CA ASP A 125 -3.14 11.49 -13.27
C ASP A 125 -1.88 12.16 -12.68
N TYR A 126 -1.21 11.45 -11.77
CA TYR A 126 0.07 11.87 -11.20
C TYR A 126 1.22 11.82 -12.22
N SER A 127 0.95 11.36 -13.45
CA SER A 127 1.83 11.49 -14.60
C SER A 127 2.34 12.93 -14.78
N LYS A 128 1.56 13.95 -14.39
CA LYS A 128 2.00 15.36 -14.40
C LYS A 128 3.06 15.70 -13.36
N LEU A 129 3.14 15.00 -12.22
CA LEU A 129 4.15 15.23 -11.18
C LEU A 129 5.45 14.45 -11.41
N LEU A 130 5.38 13.34 -12.17
CA LEU A 130 6.57 12.63 -12.68
C LEU A 130 7.13 13.23 -13.98
N LYS A 131 6.56 14.32 -14.50
CA LYS A 131 7.17 15.15 -15.56
C LYS A 131 8.41 15.93 -15.06
N SER A 132 9.02 15.55 -13.93
CA SER A 132 10.34 16.06 -13.62
C SER A 132 11.29 15.58 -14.72
N LYS A 133 12.00 16.51 -15.38
CA LYS A 133 13.18 16.17 -16.20
C LYS A 133 14.34 15.62 -15.35
N ALA A 134 14.14 15.45 -14.05
CA ALA A 134 15.12 14.96 -13.10
C ALA A 134 15.59 13.55 -13.48
N HIS A 135 16.88 13.32 -13.28
CA HIS A 135 17.50 12.02 -13.51
C HIS A 135 16.83 10.95 -12.63
N PRO A 136 16.54 9.73 -13.14
CA PRO A 136 15.86 8.71 -12.38
C PRO A 136 16.55 8.35 -11.06
N LEU A 137 17.84 8.59 -10.87
CA LEU A 137 18.57 8.27 -9.63
C LEU A 137 18.83 9.48 -8.70
N SER A 138 18.26 10.64 -9.03
CA SER A 138 18.39 11.89 -8.24
C SER A 138 17.61 11.87 -6.92
N LEU A 139 17.93 12.81 -6.02
CA LEU A 139 17.14 13.07 -4.81
C LEU A 139 15.78 13.68 -5.16
N GLU A 140 15.74 14.57 -6.16
CA GLU A 140 14.50 15.17 -6.63
C GLU A 140 13.49 14.10 -7.08
N TYR A 141 13.92 13.18 -7.94
CA TYR A 141 13.08 12.07 -8.40
C TYR A 141 12.62 11.19 -7.24
N ASP A 142 13.51 10.94 -6.27
CA ASP A 142 13.17 10.17 -5.08
C ASP A 142 12.08 10.83 -4.21
N PHE A 143 12.13 12.15 -4.06
CA PHE A 143 11.12 12.89 -3.34
C PHE A 143 9.75 12.77 -4.01
N TYR A 144 9.69 12.94 -5.34
CA TYR A 144 8.43 12.83 -6.08
C TYR A 144 7.88 11.40 -6.11
N SER A 145 8.74 10.40 -6.26
CA SER A 145 8.31 8.99 -6.28
C SER A 145 7.68 8.58 -4.94
N LYS A 146 8.19 9.06 -3.79
CA LYS A 146 7.54 8.87 -2.48
C LYS A 146 6.25 9.65 -2.31
N LYS A 147 6.16 10.84 -2.90
CA LYS A 147 4.97 11.69 -2.77
C LYS A 147 3.75 11.03 -3.39
N TYR A 148 3.94 10.14 -4.36
CA TYR A 148 2.86 9.37 -4.99
C TYR A 148 2.06 8.49 -4.00
N PRO A 149 2.67 7.50 -3.31
CA PRO A 149 1.94 6.71 -2.31
C PRO A 149 1.41 7.56 -1.16
N PHE A 150 2.11 8.61 -0.74
CA PHE A 150 1.60 9.52 0.29
C PHE A 150 0.34 10.24 -0.15
N THR A 151 0.32 10.73 -1.39
CA THR A 151 -0.85 11.43 -1.91
C THR A 151 -2.05 10.51 -2.06
N LYS A 152 -1.84 9.24 -2.46
CA LYS A 152 -2.93 8.25 -2.44
C LYS A 152 -3.54 8.08 -1.05
N ARG A 153 -2.71 7.99 0.00
CA ARG A 153 -3.18 7.90 1.40
C ARG A 153 -3.96 9.13 1.82
N VAL A 154 -3.40 10.31 1.59
CA VAL A 154 -4.06 11.59 1.91
C VAL A 154 -5.39 11.72 1.18
N LYS A 155 -5.43 11.42 -0.13
CA LYS A 155 -6.66 11.49 -0.92
C LYS A 155 -7.74 10.55 -0.39
N ALA A 156 -7.41 9.29 -0.14
CA ALA A 156 -8.39 8.35 0.39
C ALA A 156 -8.94 8.81 1.74
N SER A 157 -8.07 9.26 2.65
CA SER A 157 -8.50 9.80 3.95
C SER A 157 -9.40 11.03 3.82
N LEU A 158 -9.04 11.98 2.95
CA LEU A 158 -9.85 13.17 2.70
C LEU A 158 -11.17 12.84 2.01
N LEU A 159 -11.18 11.88 1.08
CA LEU A 159 -12.41 11.40 0.43
C LEU A 159 -13.35 10.76 1.45
N THR A 160 -12.84 9.93 2.37
CA THR A 160 -13.65 9.38 3.46
C THR A 160 -14.23 10.47 4.34
N TYR A 161 -13.42 11.47 4.73
CA TYR A 161 -13.88 12.61 5.51
C TYR A 161 -14.98 13.41 4.78
N ILE A 162 -14.73 13.81 3.54
CA ILE A 162 -15.68 14.60 2.72
C ILE A 162 -16.96 13.81 2.47
N PHE A 163 -16.86 12.50 2.23
CA PHE A 163 -18.04 11.66 2.06
C PHE A 163 -18.93 11.70 3.29
N PHE A 164 -18.38 11.45 4.49
CA PHE A 164 -19.20 11.47 5.70
C PHE A 164 -19.70 12.87 6.07
N GLU A 165 -18.92 13.93 5.84
CA GLU A 165 -19.41 15.32 6.03
C GLU A 165 -20.63 15.60 5.13
N LYS A 166 -20.54 15.23 3.84
CA LYS A 166 -21.66 15.39 2.92
C LYS A 166 -22.82 14.45 3.24
N PHE A 167 -22.52 13.22 3.66
CA PHE A 167 -23.53 12.23 4.01
C PHE A 167 -24.31 12.64 5.25
N ASP A 168 -23.64 13.13 6.28
CA ASP A 168 -24.27 13.70 7.49
C ASP A 168 -25.19 14.86 7.15
N ASN A 169 -24.73 15.76 6.27
CA ASN A 169 -25.44 16.98 5.90
C ASN A 169 -26.42 16.84 4.72
N ASN A 170 -26.69 15.62 4.22
CA ASN A 170 -27.54 15.34 3.06
C ASN A 170 -27.13 16.12 1.78
N LYS A 171 -25.83 16.29 1.56
CA LYS A 171 -25.23 17.05 0.43
C LYS A 171 -24.64 16.15 -0.68
N LEU A 172 -24.92 14.85 -0.66
CA LEU A 172 -24.53 13.96 -1.77
C LEU A 172 -25.54 14.12 -2.91
N THR A 173 -25.04 14.46 -4.11
CA THR A 173 -25.84 14.54 -5.33
C THR A 173 -26.07 13.14 -5.89
N MET A 174 -27.27 12.90 -6.43
CA MET A 174 -27.72 11.60 -6.92
C MET A 174 -28.09 11.72 -8.40
N ASP A 175 -27.42 10.95 -9.25
CA ASP A 175 -27.61 11.03 -10.70
C ASP A 175 -28.63 10.02 -11.23
N SER A 176 -29.07 9.05 -10.41
CA SER A 176 -30.07 8.04 -10.76
C SER A 176 -30.95 7.65 -9.57
N GLU A 177 -32.18 7.20 -9.85
CA GLU A 177 -33.14 6.77 -8.80
C GLU A 177 -32.58 5.60 -7.97
N GLY A 178 -31.94 4.61 -8.61
CA GLY A 178 -31.32 3.50 -7.88
C GLY A 178 -30.17 3.94 -6.96
N THR A 179 -29.42 4.99 -7.32
CA THR A 179 -28.39 5.57 -6.43
C THR A 179 -29.03 6.27 -5.24
N LYS A 180 -30.16 6.93 -5.48
CA LYS A 180 -30.93 7.60 -4.44
C LYS A 180 -31.50 6.61 -3.43
N GLU A 181 -32.19 5.57 -3.89
CA GLU A 181 -32.72 4.49 -3.05
C GLU A 181 -31.62 3.83 -2.20
N PHE A 182 -30.47 3.53 -2.82
CA PHE A 182 -29.31 2.96 -2.11
C PHE A 182 -28.82 3.88 -0.99
N LEU A 183 -28.64 5.17 -1.27
CA LEU A 183 -28.14 6.15 -0.29
C LEU A 183 -29.17 6.47 0.80
N GLU A 184 -30.45 6.51 0.49
CA GLU A 184 -31.52 6.67 1.48
C GLU A 184 -31.59 5.45 2.42
N SER A 185 -31.53 4.24 1.87
CA SER A 185 -31.44 2.99 2.65
C SER A 185 -30.17 2.97 3.51
N MET A 186 -29.03 3.41 2.95
CA MET A 186 -27.78 3.57 3.70
C MET A 186 -27.90 4.60 4.83
N LYS A 187 -28.61 5.72 4.61
CA LYS A 187 -28.77 6.79 5.60
C LYS A 187 -29.64 6.33 6.77
N LYS A 188 -30.68 5.54 6.50
CA LYS A 188 -31.51 4.91 7.54
C LYS A 188 -30.68 4.00 8.45
N ASP A 189 -29.91 3.10 7.86
CA ASP A 189 -29.03 2.20 8.63
C ASP A 189 -27.97 2.99 9.41
N TYR A 190 -27.35 3.99 8.80
CA TYR A 190 -26.37 4.85 9.45
C TYR A 190 -26.90 5.57 10.68
N ASN A 191 -28.10 6.14 10.61
CA ASN A 191 -28.71 6.82 11.75
C ASN A 191 -29.00 5.82 12.89
N LYS A 192 -29.57 4.65 12.59
CA LYS A 192 -29.77 3.57 13.58
C LYS A 192 -28.47 3.18 14.27
N LEU A 193 -27.39 3.00 13.50
CA LEU A 193 -26.09 2.61 14.03
C LEU A 193 -25.45 3.71 14.91
N LYS A 194 -25.65 4.99 14.55
CA LYS A 194 -25.20 6.11 15.39
C LYS A 194 -25.96 6.19 16.72
N GLU A 195 -27.27 5.95 16.69
CA GLU A 195 -28.08 5.87 17.92
C GLU A 195 -27.59 4.74 18.84
N ALA A 196 -27.09 3.64 18.26
CA ALA A 196 -26.44 2.55 18.99
C ALA A 196 -24.99 2.86 19.44
N GLY A 197 -24.49 4.09 19.29
CA GLY A 197 -23.16 4.50 19.75
C GLY A 197 -22.00 4.13 18.81
N ILE A 198 -22.29 3.73 17.57
CA ILE A 198 -21.24 3.31 16.62
C ILE A 198 -20.62 4.52 15.92
N CYS A 199 -19.30 4.63 16.04
CA CYS A 199 -18.46 5.62 15.38
C CYS A 199 -18.13 5.20 13.94
N VAL A 200 -19.17 5.14 13.09
CA VAL A 200 -19.09 4.60 11.72
C VAL A 200 -17.93 5.19 10.92
N ASN A 201 -17.77 6.51 10.93
CA ASN A 201 -16.73 7.21 10.19
C ASN A 201 -15.33 6.77 10.60
N GLN A 202 -15.08 6.64 11.92
CA GLN A 202 -13.78 6.23 12.44
C GLN A 202 -13.45 4.78 12.06
N MET A 203 -14.40 3.87 12.24
CA MET A 203 -14.19 2.46 11.92
C MET A 203 -13.97 2.25 10.41
N PHE A 204 -14.70 2.99 9.57
CA PHE A 204 -14.50 2.95 8.13
C PHE A 204 -13.17 3.60 7.69
N SER A 205 -12.75 4.69 8.35
CA SER A 205 -11.44 5.33 8.11
C SER A 205 -10.26 4.39 8.37
N LEU A 206 -10.36 3.50 9.38
CA LEU A 206 -9.34 2.47 9.62
C LEU A 206 -9.20 1.52 8.42
N ILE A 207 -10.32 0.99 7.94
CA ILE A 207 -10.37 0.00 6.85
C ILE A 207 -9.93 0.58 5.52
N THR A 208 -10.33 1.81 5.22
CA THR A 208 -9.90 2.52 4.01
C THR A 208 -8.39 2.78 4.04
N THR A 209 -7.83 3.23 5.18
CA THR A 209 -6.40 3.47 5.36
C THR A 209 -5.57 2.19 5.17
N GLU A 210 -6.03 1.09 5.75
CA GLU A 210 -5.40 -0.21 5.58
C GLU A 210 -5.40 -0.64 4.10
N SER A 211 -6.57 -0.55 3.45
CA SER A 211 -6.75 -0.95 2.05
C SER A 211 -5.85 -0.15 1.10
N VAL A 212 -5.73 1.16 1.32
CA VAL A 212 -4.80 2.00 0.53
C VAL A 212 -3.37 1.56 0.75
N SER A 213 -2.98 1.31 2.00
CA SER A 213 -1.62 0.89 2.35
C SER A 213 -1.25 -0.45 1.71
N GLN A 214 -2.18 -1.41 1.68
CA GLN A 214 -2.01 -2.68 0.97
C GLN A 214 -1.91 -2.44 -0.54
N SER A 215 -2.78 -1.62 -1.14
CA SER A 215 -2.75 -1.32 -2.58
C SER A 215 -1.46 -0.61 -3.02
N ILE A 216 -0.85 0.16 -2.13
CA ILE A 216 0.45 0.79 -2.38
C ILE A 216 1.54 -0.28 -2.38
N LYS A 217 1.52 -1.21 -1.42
CA LYS A 217 2.51 -2.30 -1.37
C LYS A 217 2.43 -3.18 -2.63
N THR A 218 1.22 -3.50 -3.10
CA THR A 218 1.02 -4.35 -4.29
C THR A 218 1.24 -3.61 -5.61
N GLY A 219 0.99 -2.30 -5.65
CA GLY A 219 1.16 -1.45 -6.83
C GLY A 219 2.42 -0.59 -6.84
N ALA A 220 3.39 -0.83 -5.94
CA ALA A 220 4.65 -0.09 -5.88
C ALA A 220 5.59 -0.49 -7.02
N GLY A 221 5.23 -0.17 -8.26
CA GLY A 221 6.09 -0.21 -9.44
C GLY A 221 7.03 1.00 -9.55
N SER A 222 7.70 1.36 -8.45
CA SER A 222 8.84 2.28 -8.48
C SER A 222 9.71 2.07 -7.25
N ASN A 223 10.10 0.81 -6.99
CA ASN A 223 11.17 0.58 -6.04
C ASN A 223 12.47 1.20 -6.61
N TYR A 224 13.50 1.31 -5.78
CA TYR A 224 14.74 1.95 -6.22
C TYR A 224 15.42 1.18 -7.37
N GLU A 225 15.24 -0.14 -7.40
CA GLU A 225 15.69 -1.04 -8.47
C GLU A 225 15.04 -0.72 -9.82
N ASP A 226 13.71 -0.50 -9.89
CA ASP A 226 13.00 -0.11 -11.11
C ASP A 226 13.58 1.16 -11.75
N ARG A 227 14.11 2.08 -10.94
CA ARG A 227 14.74 3.33 -11.40
C ARG A 227 16.09 3.03 -12.04
N ILE A 228 16.87 2.13 -11.44
CA ILE A 228 18.17 1.69 -11.98
C ILE A 228 17.96 0.91 -13.27
N LYS A 229 16.97 0.01 -13.30
CA LYS A 229 16.53 -0.71 -14.50
C LYS A 229 16.30 0.23 -15.68
N LYS A 230 15.51 1.29 -15.47
CA LYS A 230 15.26 2.32 -16.49
C LYS A 230 16.54 3.02 -16.96
N VAL A 231 17.49 3.26 -16.06
CA VAL A 231 18.78 3.84 -16.44
C VAL A 231 19.59 2.84 -17.27
N LEU A 232 19.74 1.59 -16.84
CA LEU A 232 20.41 0.53 -17.62
C LEU A 232 19.82 0.41 -19.04
N GLU A 233 18.49 0.33 -19.14
CA GLU A 233 17.79 0.25 -20.42
C GLU A 233 18.03 1.49 -21.30
N SER A 234 18.07 2.69 -20.70
CA SER A 234 18.39 3.94 -21.41
C SER A 234 19.82 3.97 -21.96
N GLN A 235 20.74 3.25 -21.31
CA GLN A 235 22.12 3.06 -21.76
C GLN A 235 22.29 1.88 -22.73
N ASN A 236 21.17 1.30 -23.19
CA ASN A 236 21.13 0.12 -24.05
C ASN A 236 21.80 -1.13 -23.44
N ILE A 237 21.77 -1.24 -22.10
CA ILE A 237 22.16 -2.44 -21.36
C ILE A 237 20.85 -3.16 -21.01
N ARG A 238 20.50 -4.16 -21.83
CA ARG A 238 19.21 -4.87 -21.73
C ARG A 238 19.34 -6.35 -21.36
N ASP A 239 20.52 -6.91 -21.53
CA ASP A 239 20.83 -8.30 -21.19
C ASP A 239 21.38 -8.36 -19.77
N TYR A 240 20.49 -8.22 -18.79
CA TYR A 240 20.78 -8.32 -17.37
C TYR A 240 19.82 -9.31 -16.70
N THR A 241 20.28 -9.95 -15.63
CA THR A 241 19.44 -10.76 -14.75
C THR A 241 19.17 -10.00 -13.46
N GLU A 242 17.89 -9.95 -13.06
CA GLU A 242 17.44 -9.32 -11.81
C GLU A 242 17.47 -10.33 -10.66
N GLN A 243 17.75 -9.85 -9.43
CA GLN A 243 17.66 -10.65 -8.20
C GLN A 243 18.35 -12.02 -8.32
N THR A 244 19.61 -11.99 -8.77
CA THR A 244 20.35 -13.21 -9.05
C THR A 244 21.22 -13.55 -7.85
N HIS A 245 21.20 -14.80 -7.43
CA HIS A 245 22.21 -15.30 -6.52
C HIS A 245 23.51 -15.60 -7.27
N ASP A 246 24.64 -15.42 -6.59
CA ASP A 246 25.92 -15.90 -7.10
C ASP A 246 25.88 -17.43 -7.29
N LYS A 247 26.53 -17.92 -8.36
CA LYS A 247 26.52 -19.34 -8.73
C LYS A 247 27.31 -20.21 -7.75
N GLU A 248 28.35 -19.67 -7.14
CA GLU A 248 29.24 -20.36 -6.21
C GLU A 248 28.86 -20.10 -4.74
N ASP A 249 28.26 -18.93 -4.45
CA ASP A 249 27.71 -18.61 -3.12
C ASP A 249 26.25 -18.13 -3.17
N LYS A 250 25.30 -19.04 -2.96
CA LYS A 250 23.86 -18.71 -2.88
C LYS A 250 23.50 -17.73 -1.77
N SER A 251 24.39 -17.45 -0.81
CA SER A 251 24.17 -16.42 0.22
C SER A 251 24.47 -15.00 -0.27
N THR A 252 25.06 -14.87 -1.47
CA THR A 252 25.38 -13.62 -2.13
C THR A 252 24.33 -13.32 -3.20
N GLU A 253 23.75 -12.12 -3.17
CA GLU A 253 22.65 -11.70 -4.03
C GLU A 253 22.97 -10.36 -4.71
N PHE A 254 22.72 -10.29 -6.01
CA PHE A 254 22.82 -9.09 -6.83
C PHE A 254 21.44 -8.56 -7.13
N ASP A 255 21.27 -7.25 -7.02
CA ASP A 255 20.06 -6.60 -7.48
C ASP A 255 20.01 -6.66 -9.02
N PHE A 256 21.15 -6.46 -9.69
CA PHE A 256 21.33 -6.69 -11.14
C PHE A 256 22.69 -7.34 -11.44
N HIS A 257 22.72 -8.22 -12.44
CA HIS A 257 23.95 -8.82 -12.97
C HIS A 257 23.95 -8.77 -14.51
N PHE A 258 25.05 -8.36 -15.13
CA PHE A 258 25.15 -8.27 -16.59
C PHE A 258 26.59 -8.34 -17.11
N THR A 259 26.74 -8.51 -18.42
CA THR A 259 28.04 -8.49 -19.10
C THR A 259 28.12 -7.28 -20.04
N LEU A 260 29.25 -6.56 -19.99
CA LEU A 260 29.54 -5.44 -20.88
C LEU A 260 31.00 -5.51 -21.34
N ASN A 261 31.23 -5.54 -22.66
CA ASN A 261 32.55 -5.64 -23.28
C ASN A 261 33.40 -6.81 -22.76
N GLY A 262 32.77 -7.95 -22.47
CA GLY A 262 33.44 -9.15 -21.95
C GLY A 262 33.72 -9.13 -20.45
N LYS A 263 33.45 -8.03 -19.74
CA LYS A 263 33.51 -7.94 -18.28
C LYS A 263 32.15 -8.22 -17.65
N THR A 264 32.15 -8.89 -16.51
CA THR A 264 31.01 -9.22 -15.66
C THR A 264 30.79 -8.14 -14.59
N TYR A 265 29.55 -7.70 -14.43
CA TYR A 265 29.16 -6.64 -13.50
C TYR A 265 28.13 -7.17 -12.50
N GLY A 266 28.42 -6.98 -11.22
CA GLY A 266 27.45 -7.07 -10.14
C GLY A 266 27.02 -5.67 -9.70
N LEU A 267 25.72 -5.48 -9.50
CA LEU A 267 25.17 -4.21 -9.02
C LEU A 267 24.32 -4.43 -7.79
N SER A 268 24.60 -3.66 -6.74
CA SER A 268 23.72 -3.47 -5.60
C SER A 268 22.99 -2.14 -5.68
N ALA A 269 21.70 -2.16 -5.33
CA ALA A 269 20.77 -1.05 -5.38
C ALA A 269 20.30 -0.72 -3.96
N LYS A 270 21.00 0.19 -3.28
CA LYS A 270 20.66 0.55 -1.89
C LYS A 270 20.39 2.03 -1.79
N ARG A 271 19.11 2.39 -1.80
CA ARG A 271 18.62 3.76 -1.56
C ARG A 271 19.30 4.47 -0.36
N THR A 272 19.47 3.75 0.75
CA THR A 272 20.28 4.16 1.92
C THR A 272 21.16 2.98 2.31
N VAL A 273 22.42 3.24 2.59
CA VAL A 273 23.41 2.18 2.75
C VAL A 273 23.47 1.67 4.20
N ARG A 274 23.39 2.56 5.19
CA ARG A 274 23.49 2.27 6.63
C ARG A 274 24.67 1.34 6.96
N GLU A 275 24.44 0.23 7.63
CA GLU A 275 25.38 -0.88 7.88
C GLU A 275 25.39 -1.93 6.78
N ARG A 276 24.46 -1.86 5.83
CA ARG A 276 24.25 -2.87 4.78
C ARG A 276 25.34 -2.87 3.71
N TYR A 277 26.23 -1.88 3.68
CA TYR A 277 27.40 -1.90 2.80
C TYR A 277 28.31 -3.11 2.98
N LYS A 278 28.30 -3.68 4.18
CA LYS A 278 29.06 -4.90 4.47
C LYS A 278 28.64 -6.08 3.60
N GLN A 279 27.38 -6.09 3.12
CA GLN A 279 26.87 -7.17 2.26
C GLN A 279 27.54 -7.13 0.89
N PHE A 280 27.57 -5.96 0.23
CA PHE A 280 28.17 -5.86 -1.10
C PHE A 280 29.70 -5.85 -1.09
N ILE A 281 30.35 -5.54 0.04
CA ILE A 281 31.78 -5.81 0.23
C ILE A 281 32.03 -7.33 0.28
N LYS A 282 31.23 -8.07 1.06
CA LYS A 282 31.34 -9.53 1.10
C LYS A 282 31.16 -10.11 -0.30
N THR A 283 30.15 -9.62 -1.03
CA THR A 283 29.90 -9.98 -2.43
C THR A 283 31.10 -9.73 -3.32
N SER A 284 31.73 -8.54 -3.28
CA SER A 284 32.88 -8.23 -4.14
C SER A 284 34.10 -9.11 -3.86
N GLN A 285 34.21 -9.66 -2.65
CA GLN A 285 35.31 -10.56 -2.28
C GLN A 285 35.05 -12.03 -2.61
N MET A 286 33.79 -12.45 -2.64
CA MET A 286 33.41 -13.86 -2.77
C MET A 286 32.98 -14.25 -4.17
N SER A 287 32.46 -13.31 -4.95
CA SER A 287 31.98 -13.56 -6.31
C SER A 287 33.10 -13.40 -7.34
N GLN A 288 33.12 -14.25 -8.36
CA GLN A 288 33.97 -14.09 -9.54
C GLN A 288 33.39 -13.01 -10.46
N LEU A 289 33.51 -11.75 -10.04
CA LEU A 289 33.10 -10.58 -10.83
C LEU A 289 34.30 -9.73 -11.20
N ASP A 290 34.26 -9.16 -12.40
CA ASP A 290 35.26 -8.17 -12.81
C ASP A 290 34.99 -6.84 -12.10
N ILE A 291 33.72 -6.41 -12.03
CA ILE A 291 33.35 -5.11 -11.47
C ILE A 291 32.14 -5.25 -10.52
N MET A 292 32.26 -4.69 -9.31
CA MET A 292 31.15 -4.53 -8.37
C MET A 292 30.76 -3.06 -8.25
N ILE A 293 29.45 -2.78 -8.33
CA ILE A 293 28.89 -1.43 -8.25
C ILE A 293 27.85 -1.36 -7.14
N ASP A 294 27.89 -0.30 -6.33
CA ASP A 294 26.78 0.14 -5.48
C ASP A 294 26.15 1.41 -6.08
N VAL A 295 24.83 1.38 -6.25
CA VAL A 295 24.05 2.56 -6.64
C VAL A 295 23.21 2.97 -5.44
N THR A 296 23.34 4.23 -5.04
CA THR A 296 22.70 4.74 -3.83
C THR A 296 22.33 6.22 -3.96
N LEU A 297 21.44 6.71 -3.09
CA LEU A 297 21.23 8.16 -2.99
C LEU A 297 22.40 8.86 -2.30
N GLY A 298 23.20 8.14 -1.51
CA GLY A 298 24.38 8.67 -0.81
C GLY A 298 24.09 9.49 0.46
N ILE A 299 22.82 9.69 0.83
CA ILE A 299 22.40 10.57 1.94
C ILE A 299 22.93 10.16 3.33
N ASP A 300 23.34 8.91 3.50
CA ASP A 300 23.80 8.34 4.77
C ASP A 300 25.21 7.72 4.69
N ILE A 301 25.95 8.07 3.63
CA ILE A 301 27.35 7.69 3.42
C ILE A 301 28.26 8.72 4.11
N THR A 302 29.11 8.23 5.00
CA THR A 302 30.21 9.00 5.59
C THR A 302 31.51 8.72 4.83
N GLU A 303 32.52 9.58 5.03
CA GLU A 303 33.84 9.40 4.41
C GLU A 303 34.47 8.03 4.76
N ASP A 304 34.40 7.61 6.03
CA ASP A 304 34.95 6.32 6.46
C ASP A 304 34.25 5.14 5.80
N LYS A 305 32.92 5.19 5.65
CA LYS A 305 32.18 4.15 4.93
C LYS A 305 32.61 4.11 3.47
N LEU A 306 32.69 5.26 2.82
CA LEU A 306 33.07 5.36 1.41
C LEU A 306 34.48 4.81 1.17
N LYS A 307 35.44 5.17 2.03
CA LYS A 307 36.81 4.63 1.99
C LYS A 307 36.81 3.13 2.16
N ASN A 308 36.06 2.61 3.11
CA ASN A 308 35.95 1.16 3.33
C ASN A 308 35.36 0.45 2.10
N ILE A 309 34.31 0.99 1.49
CA ILE A 309 33.68 0.44 0.28
C ILE A 309 34.69 0.41 -0.89
N ARG A 310 35.40 1.52 -1.13
CA ARG A 310 36.40 1.61 -2.20
C ARG A 310 37.62 0.73 -1.98
N GLN A 311 38.08 0.59 -0.74
CA GLN A 311 39.17 -0.33 -0.39
C GLN A 311 38.88 -1.78 -0.80
N HIS A 312 37.61 -2.15 -0.94
CA HIS A 312 37.16 -3.47 -1.38
C HIS A 312 36.73 -3.52 -2.85
N GLY A 313 37.19 -2.55 -3.67
CA GLY A 313 37.00 -2.54 -5.12
C GLY A 313 35.61 -2.13 -5.59
N VAL A 314 34.64 -1.87 -4.70
CA VAL A 314 33.26 -1.55 -5.09
C VAL A 314 33.13 -0.11 -5.56
N TYR A 315 32.77 0.10 -6.83
CA TYR A 315 32.49 1.42 -7.38
C TYR A 315 31.16 1.96 -6.88
N VAL A 316 31.03 3.27 -6.67
CA VAL A 316 29.81 3.84 -6.09
C VAL A 316 29.25 4.95 -6.98
N PHE A 317 27.97 4.84 -7.32
CA PHE A 317 27.22 5.90 -7.97
C PHE A 317 26.23 6.50 -6.97
N VAL A 318 26.35 7.81 -6.74
CA VAL A 318 25.51 8.56 -5.80
C VAL A 318 24.65 9.58 -6.52
N ALA A 319 23.55 10.02 -5.92
CA ALA A 319 22.76 11.13 -6.47
C ALA A 319 23.66 12.37 -6.69
N ASP A 320 23.51 13.02 -7.85
CA ASP A 320 24.30 14.19 -8.25
C ASP A 320 24.29 15.30 -7.19
N GLU A 321 23.12 15.54 -6.58
CA GLU A 321 22.98 16.55 -5.53
C GLU A 321 23.92 16.26 -4.35
N VAL A 322 24.00 15.00 -3.93
CA VAL A 322 24.87 14.57 -2.83
C VAL A 322 26.35 14.59 -3.23
N TYR A 323 26.67 14.13 -4.45
CA TYR A 323 28.04 14.20 -4.97
C TYR A 323 28.55 15.65 -4.98
N ASN A 324 27.72 16.57 -5.47
CA ASN A 324 28.08 17.97 -5.65
C ASN A 324 28.28 18.70 -4.31
N GLU A 325 27.52 18.34 -3.28
CA GLU A 325 27.61 18.93 -1.95
C GLU A 325 28.73 18.32 -1.09
N SER A 326 29.32 17.19 -1.49
CA SER A 326 30.29 16.44 -0.69
C SER A 326 31.74 16.54 -1.21
N PRO A 327 32.62 17.32 -0.55
CA PRO A 327 34.02 17.42 -0.96
C PRO A 327 34.79 16.10 -0.92
N PHE A 328 34.46 15.20 0.03
CA PHE A 328 35.16 13.92 0.13
C PHE A 328 34.77 12.97 -1.00
N MET A 329 33.51 12.97 -1.44
CA MET A 329 33.09 12.13 -2.58
C MET A 329 33.82 12.52 -3.87
N LYS A 330 34.04 13.82 -4.09
CA LYS A 330 34.77 14.35 -5.25
C LYS A 330 36.27 14.00 -5.26
N LYS A 331 36.86 13.78 -4.07
CA LYS A 331 38.28 13.47 -3.92
C LYS A 331 38.61 11.98 -4.02
N ASN A 332 37.62 11.10 -3.85
CA ASN A 332 37.84 9.66 -3.85
C ASN A 332 37.58 9.10 -5.26
N GLU A 333 38.57 8.43 -5.83
CA GLU A 333 38.45 7.74 -7.12
C GLU A 333 37.46 6.57 -7.04
N GLY A 334 36.75 6.33 -8.15
CA GLY A 334 35.72 5.30 -8.26
C GLY A 334 34.38 5.67 -7.60
N ILE A 335 34.17 6.96 -7.33
CA ILE A 335 32.91 7.55 -6.87
C ILE A 335 32.39 8.49 -7.95
N PHE A 336 31.16 8.26 -8.39
CA PHE A 336 30.58 8.95 -9.53
C PHE A 336 29.20 9.54 -9.17
N PRO A 337 28.84 10.70 -9.74
CA PRO A 337 27.46 11.17 -9.73
C PRO A 337 26.61 10.25 -10.62
N ALA A 338 25.31 10.17 -10.33
CA ALA A 338 24.40 9.26 -11.00
C ALA A 338 24.21 9.59 -12.49
N THR A 339 24.38 10.85 -12.90
CA THR A 339 24.41 11.22 -14.32
C THR A 339 25.58 10.62 -15.10
N GLN A 340 26.64 10.19 -14.41
CA GLN A 340 27.74 9.45 -15.02
C GLN A 340 27.48 7.95 -15.03
N PHE A 341 26.30 7.47 -14.62
CA PHE A 341 25.88 6.08 -14.83
C PHE A 341 25.55 5.87 -16.32
N THR A 342 26.59 5.84 -17.15
CA THR A 342 26.51 5.74 -18.60
C THR A 342 27.26 4.52 -19.09
N LYS A 343 26.91 4.01 -20.28
CA LYS A 343 27.62 2.89 -20.88
C LYS A 343 29.12 3.16 -21.04
N GLU A 344 29.49 4.40 -21.37
CA GLU A 344 30.89 4.83 -21.51
C GLU A 344 31.63 4.74 -20.18
N THR A 345 31.10 5.36 -19.12
CA THR A 345 31.71 5.31 -17.78
C THR A 345 31.84 3.87 -17.29
N LEU A 346 30.79 3.06 -17.44
CA LEU A 346 30.81 1.65 -17.04
C LEU A 346 31.90 0.87 -17.79
N SER A 347 32.06 1.11 -19.10
CA SER A 347 33.08 0.42 -19.91
C SER A 347 34.52 0.74 -19.51
N ASN A 348 34.73 1.88 -18.84
CA ASN A 348 36.05 2.36 -18.42
C ASN A 348 36.38 2.03 -16.96
N LEU A 349 35.52 1.29 -16.25
CA LEU A 349 35.83 0.82 -14.91
C LEU A 349 36.88 -0.29 -14.96
N GLU A 350 37.84 -0.24 -14.03
CA GLU A 350 38.98 -1.17 -13.95
C GLU A 350 38.86 -2.16 -12.80
#